data_AF-A0A7V4Q4V1-F1
#
_entry.id   AF-A0A7V4Q4V1-F1
#
_cell.length_a   1.000
_cell.length_b   1.000
_cell.length_c   1.000
_cell.angle_alpha   90.00
_cell.angle_beta   90.00
_cell.angle_gamma   90.00
#
_symmetry.space_group_name_H-M   'P 1'
#
loop_
_entity.id
_entity.type
_entity.pdbx_description
1 polymer ?
#
loop_
_entity_poly.entity_id
_entity_poly.type
_entity_poly.pdbx_seq_one_letter_code
_entity_poly.pdbx_strand_id
1 'polypeptide(L)' 'MKGKNMRLLGREDSASRQPNIQEIIGDLQEEIARGEAVYTVDELRVLEMKLAEYEQMLQNLLER' A
#
# COMPACT_ATOMS: atom_id res chain seq x y z
N MET A 1 -3.07 17.13 -5.32
CA MET A 1 -2.35 16.41 -4.26
C MET A 1 -3.24 16.00 -3.08
N LYS A 2 -4.47 16.53 -2.92
CA LYS A 2 -5.41 16.03 -1.90
C LYS A 2 -5.91 14.64 -2.27
N GLY A 3 -5.78 13.70 -1.34
CA GLY A 3 -6.37 12.38 -1.43
C GLY A 3 -5.41 11.25 -1.79
N LYS A 4 -4.09 11.45 -1.91
CA LYS A 4 -3.14 10.33 -2.04
C LYS A 4 -2.72 9.85 -0.66
N ASN A 5 -2.55 8.55 -0.50
CA ASN A 5 -1.90 7.97 0.66
C ASN A 5 -0.38 8.07 0.49
N MET A 6 0.18 9.23 0.86
CA MET A 6 1.60 9.54 0.65
C MET A 6 2.52 8.64 1.48
N ARG A 7 2.02 8.09 2.59
CA ARG A 7 2.70 7.06 3.40
C ARG A 7 2.99 5.81 2.59
N LEU A 8 2.00 5.28 1.85
CA LEU A 8 2.19 4.08 1.03
C LEU A 8 3.19 4.32 -0.12
N LEU A 9 3.29 5.55 -0.61
CA LEU A 9 4.29 5.97 -1.59
C LEU A 9 5.68 6.24 -0.97
N GLY A 10 5.86 6.10 0.34
CA GLY A 10 7.12 6.38 1.04
C GLY A 10 7.51 7.86 1.03
N ARG A 11 6.53 8.76 0.88
CA ARG A 11 6.73 10.22 0.79
C ARG A 11 6.38 10.96 2.08
N GLU A 12 5.79 10.28 3.05
CA GLU A 12 5.54 10.79 4.40
C GLU A 12 5.89 9.73 5.44
N ASP A 13 6.45 10.18 6.57
CA ASP A 13 6.68 9.34 7.74
C ASP A 13 5.35 8.94 8.39
N SER A 14 5.31 7.71 8.90
CA SER A 14 4.07 7.07 9.35
C SER A 14 3.56 7.64 10.67
N ALA A 15 2.23 7.58 10.85
CA ALA A 15 1.53 7.94 12.08
C ALA A 15 2.07 7.21 13.33
N SER A 16 1.77 7.74 14.52
CA SER A 16 2.23 7.23 15.82
C SER A 16 1.87 5.76 16.10
N ARG A 17 0.89 5.21 15.38
CA ARG A 17 0.52 3.80 15.39
C ARG A 17 1.11 3.12 14.15
N GLN A 18 1.83 2.03 14.36
CA GLN A 18 2.26 1.15 13.27
C GLN A 18 1.09 0.24 12.84
N PRO A 19 0.63 0.32 11.58
CA PRO A 19 -0.39 -0.59 11.07
C PRO A 19 0.17 -2.01 10.93
N ASN A 20 -0.70 -3.01 11.10
CA ASN A 20 -0.32 -4.40 10.85
C ASN A 20 -0.32 -4.74 9.35
N ILE A 21 0.20 -5.91 8.98
CA ILE A 21 0.34 -6.32 7.56
C ILE A 21 -1.01 -6.37 6.83
N GLN A 22 -2.07 -6.84 7.48
CA GLN A 22 -3.41 -6.90 6.88
C GLN A 22 -4.01 -5.51 6.66
N GLU A 23 -3.83 -4.59 7.60
CA GLU A 23 -4.21 -3.18 7.46
C GLU A 23 -3.46 -2.52 6.29
N ILE A 24 -2.16 -2.81 6.14
CA ILE A 24 -1.37 -2.28 5.01
C ILE A 24 -1.86 -2.82 3.67
N ILE A 25 -2.16 -4.12 3.59
CA ILE A 25 -2.72 -4.74 2.38
C ILE A 25 -4.07 -4.12 2.01
N GLY A 26 -4.96 -3.95 3.00
CA GLY A 26 -6.26 -3.30 2.79
C GLY A 26 -6.10 -1.88 2.26
N ASP A 27 -5.27 -1.07 2.91
CA ASP A 27 -4.95 0.29 2.46
C ASP A 27 -4.42 0.32 1.01
N LEU A 28 -3.52 -0.61 0.65
CA LEU A 28 -2.96 -0.70 -0.70
C LEU A 28 -4.02 -1.07 -1.75
N GLN A 29 -4.87 -2.06 -1.44
CA GLN A 29 -5.95 -2.49 -2.33
C GLN A 29 -6.96 -1.35 -2.56
N GLU A 30 -7.34 -0.62 -1.52
CA GLU A 30 -8.22 0.54 -1.64
C GLU A 30 -7.62 1.65 -2.50
N GLU A 31 -6.35 1.97 -2.30
CA GLU A 31 -5.68 3.04 -3.06
C GLU A 31 -5.45 2.65 -4.53
N ILE A 32 -5.12 1.39 -4.82
CA ILE A 32 -5.02 0.87 -6.19
C ILE A 32 -6.38 0.91 -6.88
N ALA A 33 -7.47 0.56 -6.19
CA ALA A 33 -8.82 0.58 -6.75
C ALA A 33 -9.26 1.99 -7.19
N ARG A 34 -8.67 3.04 -6.62
CA ARG A 34 -8.90 4.43 -7.06
C ARG A 34 -8.24 4.74 -8.40
N GLY A 35 -7.23 3.98 -8.78
CA GLY A 35 -6.63 3.96 -10.11
C GLY A 35 -6.07 5.31 -10.58
N GLU A 36 -6.07 5.49 -11.91
CA GLU A 36 -5.49 6.66 -12.58
C GLU A 36 -6.24 7.98 -12.29
N ALA A 37 -7.41 7.92 -11.67
CA ALA A 37 -8.14 9.11 -11.23
C ALA A 37 -7.40 9.87 -10.12
N VAL A 38 -6.52 9.18 -9.38
CA VAL A 38 -5.80 9.73 -8.23
C VAL A 38 -4.30 9.61 -8.39
N TYR A 39 -3.82 8.49 -8.93
CA TYR A 39 -2.41 8.17 -9.04
C TYR A 39 -1.92 8.21 -10.49
N THR A 40 -0.63 8.48 -10.68
CA THR A 40 -0.02 8.23 -12.00
C THR A 40 0.21 6.73 -12.20
N VAL A 41 0.40 6.31 -13.45
CA VAL A 41 0.75 4.90 -13.78
C VAL A 41 1.96 4.43 -12.99
N ASP A 42 2.99 5.26 -12.83
CA ASP A 42 4.18 4.90 -12.07
C ASP A 42 3.92 4.82 -10.56
N GLU A 43 3.04 5.66 -10.02
CA GLU A 43 2.63 5.55 -8.62
C GLU A 43 1.78 4.30 -8.38
N LEU A 44 0.87 3.94 -9.29
CA LEU A 44 0.10 2.70 -9.21
C LEU A 44 1.03 1.48 -9.23
N ARG A 45 2.03 1.45 -10.12
CA ARG A 45 3.04 0.39 -10.15
C ARG A 45 3.79 0.26 -8.83
N VAL A 46 4.10 1.37 -8.17
CA VAL A 46 4.74 1.34 -6.84
C VAL A 46 3.79 0.74 -5.80
N LEU A 47 2.51 1.09 -5.83
CA LEU A 47 1.51 0.54 -4.90
C LEU A 47 1.30 -0.96 -5.16
N GLU A 48 1.18 -1.39 -6.42
CA GLU A 48 1.02 -2.79 -6.82
C GLU A 48 2.24 -3.63 -6.42
N MET A 49 3.45 -3.13 -6.64
CA MET A 49 4.68 -3.80 -6.21
C MET A 49 4.71 -3.99 -4.69
N LYS A 50 4.35 -2.96 -3.93
CA LYS A 50 4.24 -3.04 -2.46
C LYS A 50 3.16 -4.03 -2.04
N LEU A 51 2.01 -4.05 -2.72
CA LEU A 51 0.94 -5.00 -2.42
C LEU A 51 1.44 -6.43 -2.55
N ALA A 52 2.10 -6.76 -3.66
CA ALA A 52 2.69 -8.09 -3.87
C ALA A 52 3.72 -8.46 -2.79
N GLU A 53 4.58 -7.52 -2.38
CA GLU A 53 5.54 -7.74 -1.29
C GLU A 53 4.85 -8.09 0.04
N TYR A 54 3.82 -7.32 0.43
CA TYR A 54 3.10 -7.57 1.68
C TYR A 54 2.24 -8.83 1.63
N GLU A 55 1.62 -9.15 0.49
CA GLU A 55 0.88 -10.40 0.29
C GLU A 55 1.81 -11.61 0.41
N GLN A 56 3.00 -11.56 -0.21
CA GLN A 56 4.00 -12.62 -0.05
C GLN A 56 4.48 -12.75 1.41
N MET A 57 4.69 -11.61 2.09
CA MET A 57 5.07 -11.63 3.50
C MET A 57 3.98 -12.25 4.37
N LEU A 58 2.71 -11.94 4.12
CA LEU A 58 1.58 -12.53 4.83
C LEU A 58 1.49 -14.05 4.57
N GLN A 59 1.64 -14.48 3.33
CA GLN A 59 1.65 -15.91 2.98
C GLN A 59 2.75 -16.66 3.75
N ASN A 60 3.98 -16.12 3.76
CA ASN A 60 5.10 -16.71 4.48
C ASN A 60 4.86 -16.81 6.01
N LEU A 61 4.05 -15.92 6.58
CA LEU A 61 3.67 -15.97 8.00
C LEU A 61 2.59 -17.03 8.28
N LEU A 62 1.71 -17.29 7.31
CA LEU A 62 0.63 -18.27 7.44
C LEU A 62 1.08 -19.71 7.16
N GLU A 63 2.14 -19.90 6.37
CA GLU A 63 2.72 -21.21 6.05
C GLU A 63 3.68 -21.75 7.14
N ARG A 64 3.77 -21.07 8.29
CA ARG A 64 4.57 -21.48 9.46
C ARG A 64 3.70 -22.13 10.53
#